data_AF-A0A1S8B3K2-F1
#
_entry.id   AF-A0A1S8B3K2-F1
#
_cell.length_a   1.000
_cell.length_b   1.000
_cell.length_c   1.000
_cell.angle_alpha   90.00
_cell.angle_beta   90.00
_cell.angle_gamma   90.00
#
_symmetry.space_group_name_H-M   'P 1'
#
loop_
_entity.id
_entity.type
_entity.pdbx_description
1 polymer ?
#
loop_
_entity_poly.entity_id
_entity_poly.type
_entity_poly.pdbx_seq_one_letter_code
_entity_poly.pdbx_strand_id
1 'polypeptide(L)'
;MPQLGRRQPGDDASASSALPTTLVATRTSGSASATALVVDTGSTATSIPQPFDTSLGSNFTSANCPNFFNSFLENSTFVDCVPLSLLLQTSSSFFDVTRSLVRTTQVLDASCSVNFAQCSALMDNLATQLVHDDHCGADYKASNPTVLQAYKGLVAYEPVYQAGCLRDDSGSYCFANAITNSTSPTDSYPYYLPVGVALPGGSRPTCNSCLQTTMDAFWTYTSNKTQPISETYAQAAGVVNIQCGPNFVNATVAKSTTSGVTPNASPPGLSSAALLVALFALLL
;
A
#
# COMPACT_ATOMS: atom_id res chain seq x y z
N MET A 1 13.43 -9.09 50.58
CA MET A 1 13.48 -10.08 51.70
C MET A 1 13.02 -9.33 52.95
N PRO A 2 12.09 -9.85 53.77
CA PRO A 2 12.08 -11.20 54.38
C PRO A 2 10.74 -11.95 54.09
N GLN A 3 10.43 -13.19 54.47
CA GLN A 3 11.12 -14.41 54.92
C GLN A 3 10.10 -15.57 54.72
N LEU A 4 10.61 -16.80 54.59
CA LEU A 4 9.93 -18.03 54.19
C LEU A 4 9.48 -18.88 55.39
N GLY A 5 8.41 -19.69 55.20
CA GLY A 5 8.14 -20.96 55.93
C GLY A 5 6.87 -20.96 56.80
N ARG A 6 6.09 -22.04 56.97
CA ARG A 6 6.12 -23.45 56.50
C ARG A 6 4.76 -24.11 56.87
N ARG A 7 4.35 -25.12 56.09
CA ARG A 7 3.23 -26.10 56.17
C ARG A 7 2.83 -26.64 57.57
N GLN A 8 1.56 -27.08 57.73
CA GLN A 8 1.14 -28.49 57.99
C GLN A 8 -0.42 -28.74 57.96
N PRO A 9 -0.97 -29.99 58.07
CA PRO A 9 -1.85 -30.61 57.06
C PRO A 9 -3.18 -31.28 57.60
N GLY A 10 -3.86 -32.06 56.75
CA GLY A 10 -4.89 -33.10 57.08
C GLY A 10 -6.35 -32.66 56.84
N ASP A 11 -7.30 -33.43 56.30
CA ASP A 11 -7.38 -34.86 55.96
C ASP A 11 -8.45 -35.14 54.88
N ASP A 12 -8.16 -36.17 54.07
CA ASP A 12 -8.96 -37.21 53.40
C ASP A 12 -10.46 -37.07 53.04
N ALA A 13 -10.77 -37.39 51.77
CA ALA A 13 -11.67 -38.50 51.40
C ALA A 13 -11.59 -38.83 49.90
N SER A 14 -11.03 -40.00 49.58
CA SER A 14 -11.08 -40.64 48.26
C SER A 14 -12.31 -41.55 48.14
N ALA A 15 -12.96 -41.55 46.98
CA ALA A 15 -13.72 -42.71 46.49
C ALA A 15 -13.72 -42.74 44.95
N SER A 16 -13.12 -43.80 44.38
CA SER A 16 -13.20 -44.18 42.98
C SER A 16 -14.16 -45.36 42.80
N SER A 17 -14.61 -45.54 41.55
CA SER A 17 -15.07 -46.79 40.91
C SER A 17 -16.59 -46.97 40.72
N ALA A 18 -17.06 -46.86 39.48
CA ALA A 18 -17.38 -48.01 38.61
C ALA A 18 -18.26 -47.61 37.40
N LEU A 19 -17.94 -48.14 36.21
CA LEU A 19 -18.73 -48.09 34.97
C LEU A 19 -20.05 -48.89 35.08
N PRO A 20 -20.99 -48.65 34.13
CA PRO A 20 -21.44 -49.78 33.33
C PRO A 20 -21.44 -49.55 31.81
N THR A 21 -21.31 -50.66 31.11
CA THR A 21 -21.20 -50.88 29.66
C THR A 21 -22.57 -50.96 28.98
N THR A 22 -22.55 -50.80 27.65
CA THR A 22 -23.49 -51.23 26.59
C THR A 22 -24.49 -50.18 26.09
N LEU A 23 -24.39 -49.86 24.78
CA LEU A 23 -25.50 -49.71 23.84
C LEU A 23 -24.98 -49.68 22.39
N VAL A 24 -25.10 -50.84 21.75
CA VAL A 24 -25.57 -51.12 20.37
C VAL A 24 -25.02 -50.28 19.20
N ALA A 25 -24.28 -50.96 18.32
CA ALA A 25 -23.99 -50.51 16.96
C ALA A 25 -25.15 -50.80 16.01
N THR A 26 -25.77 -49.75 15.45
CA THR A 26 -26.74 -49.88 14.36
C THR A 26 -26.05 -49.50 13.04
N ARG A 27 -25.81 -50.50 12.19
CA ARG A 27 -25.32 -50.31 10.82
C ARG A 27 -26.51 -49.98 9.92
N THR A 28 -26.61 -48.74 9.47
CA THR A 28 -27.47 -48.37 8.34
C THR A 28 -26.58 -48.10 7.14
N SER A 29 -26.65 -48.98 6.15
CA SER A 29 -26.04 -48.79 4.84
C SER A 29 -26.88 -47.79 4.06
N GLY A 30 -26.28 -46.70 3.62
CA GLY A 30 -26.90 -45.69 2.76
C GLY A 30 -25.83 -45.05 1.88
N SER A 31 -26.06 -45.08 0.57
CA SER A 31 -25.16 -44.74 -0.53
C SER A 31 -24.24 -43.53 -0.34
N ALA A 32 -23.05 -43.66 -0.92
CA ALA A 32 -22.18 -42.56 -1.28
C ALA A 32 -22.96 -41.52 -2.12
N SER A 33 -23.22 -40.36 -1.52
CA SER A 33 -23.59 -39.14 -2.22
C SER A 33 -22.41 -38.18 -2.12
N ALA A 34 -21.96 -37.72 -3.29
CA ALA A 34 -20.91 -36.73 -3.44
C ALA A 34 -21.15 -35.54 -2.49
N THR A 35 -20.10 -35.13 -1.77
CA THR A 35 -20.09 -33.90 -0.99
C THR A 35 -20.23 -32.73 -1.96
N ALA A 36 -21.47 -32.32 -2.21
CA ALA A 36 -21.75 -31.09 -2.92
C ALA A 36 -21.11 -29.94 -2.12
N LEU A 37 -20.20 -29.23 -2.77
CA LEU A 37 -19.72 -27.93 -2.32
C LEU A 37 -20.94 -27.06 -2.05
N VAL A 38 -21.16 -26.72 -0.78
CA VAL A 38 -22.12 -25.66 -0.43
C VAL A 38 -21.50 -24.37 -0.96
N VAL A 39 -21.91 -23.97 -2.16
CA VAL A 39 -21.74 -22.60 -2.61
C VAL A 39 -22.58 -21.77 -1.63
N ASP A 40 -21.89 -21.01 -0.80
CA ASP A 40 -22.50 -19.98 0.02
C ASP A 40 -23.05 -18.90 -0.93
N THR A 41 -24.29 -19.06 -1.36
CA THR A 41 -25.08 -17.99 -1.97
C THR A 41 -25.64 -17.11 -0.87
N GLY A 42 -24.76 -16.43 -0.14
CA GLY A 42 -25.07 -15.25 0.65
C GLY A 42 -24.94 -14.01 -0.23
N SER A 43 -26.05 -13.27 -0.42
CA SER A 43 -26.14 -11.90 -0.97
C SER A 43 -24.88 -11.05 -0.70
N THR A 44 -24.33 -10.19 -1.55
CA THR A 44 -24.73 -9.46 -2.78
C THR A 44 -23.48 -8.62 -3.08
N ALA A 45 -22.92 -8.62 -4.29
CA ALA A 45 -21.76 -7.80 -4.73
C ALA A 45 -20.72 -7.47 -3.63
N THR A 46 -19.57 -8.15 -3.58
CA THR A 46 -18.45 -7.77 -2.68
C THR A 46 -18.16 -6.28 -2.82
N SER A 47 -18.66 -5.46 -1.89
CA SER A 47 -18.51 -4.01 -1.95
C SER A 47 -17.03 -3.71 -1.84
N ILE A 48 -16.48 -3.05 -2.85
CA ILE A 48 -15.09 -2.58 -2.82
C ILE A 48 -14.95 -1.64 -1.61
N PRO A 49 -13.96 -1.87 -0.72
CA PRO A 49 -13.78 -1.07 0.48
C PRO A 49 -13.50 0.39 0.10
N GLN A 50 -13.90 1.31 0.99
CA GLN A 50 -13.72 2.73 0.81
C GLN A 50 -12.79 3.30 1.88
N PRO A 51 -11.95 4.29 1.55
CA PRO A 51 -11.20 5.03 2.55
C PRO A 51 -12.12 5.72 3.54
N PHE A 52 -11.67 5.84 4.79
CA PHE A 52 -12.43 6.52 5.84
C PHE A 52 -13.87 5.96 5.99
N ASP A 53 -14.01 4.64 5.92
CA ASP A 53 -15.29 3.92 6.07
C ASP A 53 -15.80 3.85 7.52
N THR A 54 -15.06 4.43 8.46
CA THR A 54 -15.48 4.71 9.83
C THR A 54 -15.73 6.20 10.03
N SER A 55 -16.24 6.60 11.20
CA SER A 55 -16.34 8.03 11.53
C SER A 55 -15.00 8.76 11.37
N LEU A 56 -15.01 9.92 10.70
CA LEU A 56 -13.85 10.83 10.56
C LEU A 56 -13.38 11.42 11.89
N GLY A 57 -14.18 11.28 12.95
CA GLY A 57 -14.00 11.96 14.23
C GLY A 57 -14.58 13.37 14.23
N SER A 58 -14.40 14.09 15.35
CA SER A 58 -14.90 15.44 15.57
C SER A 58 -13.81 16.48 15.82
N ASN A 59 -12.54 16.07 15.78
CA ASN A 59 -11.40 16.93 16.07
C ASN A 59 -10.98 17.66 14.79
N PHE A 60 -11.76 18.64 14.34
CA PHE A 60 -11.43 19.51 13.23
C PHE A 60 -11.56 20.97 13.66
N THR A 61 -10.68 21.83 13.13
CA THR A 61 -10.60 23.25 13.47
C THR A 61 -11.81 24.02 12.93
N SER A 62 -12.39 23.57 11.83
CA SER A 62 -13.61 24.12 11.25
C SER A 62 -14.44 23.05 10.52
N ALA A 63 -15.67 23.38 10.12
CA ALA A 63 -16.51 22.50 9.32
C ALA A 63 -16.02 22.31 7.87
N ASN A 64 -15.11 23.16 7.38
CA ASN A 64 -14.65 23.11 5.99
C ASN A 64 -13.90 21.81 5.70
N CYS A 65 -13.09 21.34 6.64
CA CYS A 65 -12.32 20.11 6.45
C CYS A 65 -13.19 18.85 6.34
N PRO A 66 -14.09 18.53 7.29
CA PRO A 66 -14.97 17.38 7.14
C PRO A 66 -15.91 17.52 5.93
N ASN A 67 -16.33 18.72 5.56
CA ASN A 67 -17.09 18.95 4.32
C ASN A 67 -16.27 18.59 3.06
N PHE A 68 -14.98 18.96 3.03
CA PHE A 68 -14.07 18.58 1.95
C PHE A 68 -13.89 17.06 1.88
N PHE A 69 -13.70 16.39 3.02
CA PHE A 69 -13.66 14.93 3.08
C PHE A 69 -14.90 14.29 2.47
N ASN A 70 -16.09 14.69 2.92
CA ASN A 70 -17.35 14.16 2.38
C ASN A 70 -17.45 14.41 0.86
N SER A 71 -17.01 15.58 0.38
CA SER A 71 -17.12 15.94 -1.04
C SER A 71 -16.36 14.99 -1.97
N PHE A 72 -15.15 14.55 -1.59
CA PHE A 72 -14.40 13.61 -2.42
C PHE A 72 -14.75 12.15 -2.14
N LEU A 73 -15.16 11.81 -0.91
CA LEU A 73 -15.61 10.46 -0.57
C LEU A 73 -16.93 10.10 -1.26
N GLU A 74 -17.80 11.08 -1.53
CA GLU A 74 -19.03 10.91 -2.31
C GLU A 74 -18.82 11.06 -3.82
N ASN A 75 -17.61 11.44 -4.27
CA ASN A 75 -17.30 11.61 -5.67
C ASN A 75 -17.12 10.24 -6.35
N SER A 76 -18.00 9.90 -7.29
CA SER A 76 -17.94 8.63 -8.02
C SER A 76 -16.60 8.36 -8.71
N THR A 77 -15.96 9.38 -9.30
CA THR A 77 -14.64 9.21 -9.94
C THR A 77 -13.56 8.83 -8.91
N PHE A 78 -13.60 9.42 -7.71
CA PHE A 78 -12.69 9.05 -6.63
C PHE A 78 -12.94 7.61 -6.15
N VAL A 79 -14.22 7.25 -5.95
CA VAL A 79 -14.65 5.91 -5.53
C VAL A 79 -14.18 4.85 -6.53
N ASP A 80 -14.33 5.12 -7.83
CA ASP A 80 -13.94 4.22 -8.93
C ASP A 80 -12.42 4.04 -9.03
N CYS A 81 -11.62 4.96 -8.49
CA CYS A 81 -10.16 4.86 -8.49
C CYS A 81 -9.59 3.84 -7.49
N VAL A 82 -10.40 3.37 -6.54
CA VAL A 82 -10.03 2.37 -5.51
C VAL A 82 -8.62 2.63 -4.94
N PRO A 83 -8.40 3.77 -4.27
CA PRO A 83 -7.07 4.22 -3.89
C PRO A 83 -6.49 3.36 -2.75
N LEU A 84 -5.74 2.31 -3.12
CA LEU A 84 -5.06 1.41 -2.18
C LEU A 84 -4.22 2.18 -1.14
N SER A 85 -3.57 3.27 -1.55
CA SER A 85 -2.79 4.14 -0.67
C SER A 85 -3.57 4.71 0.51
N LEU A 86 -4.85 5.04 0.30
CA LEU A 86 -5.73 5.51 1.37
C LEU A 86 -6.32 4.35 2.16
N LEU A 87 -6.74 3.28 1.46
CA LEU A 87 -7.30 2.07 2.09
C LEU A 87 -6.35 1.46 3.12
N LEU A 88 -5.04 1.45 2.84
CA LEU A 88 -4.02 0.87 3.71
C LEU A 88 -4.05 1.40 5.15
N GLN A 89 -4.44 2.65 5.39
CA GLN A 89 -4.41 3.22 6.74
C GLN A 89 -5.79 3.60 7.28
N THR A 90 -6.80 3.76 6.41
CA THR A 90 -8.03 4.46 6.77
C THR A 90 -9.30 3.65 6.53
N SER A 91 -9.18 2.41 6.05
CA SER A 91 -10.32 1.54 5.77
C SER A 91 -10.35 0.31 6.67
N SER A 92 -11.34 0.27 7.56
CA SER A 92 -11.63 -0.90 8.39
C SER A 92 -12.09 -2.09 7.55
N SER A 93 -12.90 -1.85 6.52
CA SER A 93 -13.39 -2.88 5.61
C SER A 93 -12.28 -3.46 4.74
N PHE A 94 -11.27 -2.66 4.36
CA PHE A 94 -10.07 -3.16 3.70
C PHE A 94 -9.28 -4.09 4.62
N PHE A 95 -9.11 -3.75 5.90
CA PHE A 95 -8.44 -4.65 6.84
C PHE A 95 -9.17 -5.99 7.00
N ASP A 96 -10.50 -6.00 6.98
CA ASP A 96 -11.27 -7.24 6.96
C ASP A 96 -11.10 -8.02 5.65
N VAL A 97 -11.07 -7.33 4.51
CA VAL A 97 -10.77 -7.91 3.19
C VAL A 97 -9.40 -8.60 3.17
N THR A 98 -8.37 -7.97 3.76
CA THR A 98 -6.99 -8.47 3.74
C THR A 98 -6.79 -9.81 4.45
N ARG A 99 -7.79 -10.28 5.22
CA ARG A 99 -7.78 -11.61 5.83
C ARG A 99 -8.10 -12.74 4.84
N SER A 100 -8.47 -12.42 3.60
CA SER A 100 -8.82 -13.40 2.57
C SER A 100 -8.09 -13.11 1.27
N LEU A 101 -7.25 -14.04 0.81
CA LEU A 101 -6.50 -13.91 -0.44
C LEU A 101 -7.41 -13.58 -1.64
N VAL A 102 -8.56 -14.25 -1.72
CA VAL A 102 -9.53 -14.04 -2.81
C VAL A 102 -10.10 -12.62 -2.76
N ARG A 103 -10.54 -12.14 -1.59
CA ARG A 103 -11.11 -10.79 -1.47
C ARG A 103 -10.05 -9.72 -1.69
N THR A 104 -8.83 -9.90 -1.17
CA THR A 104 -7.71 -8.99 -1.43
C THR A 104 -7.44 -8.89 -2.93
N THR A 105 -7.40 -10.03 -3.62
CA THR A 105 -7.18 -10.07 -5.07
C THR A 105 -8.29 -9.34 -5.83
N GLN A 106 -9.55 -9.48 -5.42
CA GLN A 106 -10.68 -8.75 -6.04
C GLN A 106 -10.53 -7.22 -5.91
N VAL A 107 -10.07 -6.72 -4.75
CA VAL A 107 -9.82 -5.29 -4.56
C VAL A 107 -8.62 -4.82 -5.38
N LEU A 108 -7.57 -5.63 -5.46
CA LEU A 108 -6.42 -5.33 -6.31
C LEU A 108 -6.80 -5.33 -7.80
N ASP A 109 -7.61 -6.29 -8.28
CA ASP A 109 -8.10 -6.30 -9.66
C ASP A 109 -8.94 -5.06 -9.97
N ALA A 110 -9.79 -4.64 -9.03
CA ALA A 110 -10.56 -3.39 -9.16
C ALA A 110 -9.65 -2.17 -9.23
N SER A 111 -8.65 -2.06 -8.35
CA SER A 111 -7.70 -0.94 -8.34
C SER A 111 -6.80 -0.95 -9.59
N CYS A 112 -6.24 -2.10 -9.97
CA CYS A 112 -5.29 -2.20 -11.07
C CYS A 112 -5.92 -2.11 -12.46
N SER A 113 -7.25 -2.11 -12.58
CA SER A 113 -7.98 -1.95 -13.85
C SER A 113 -8.49 -0.53 -14.12
N VAL A 114 -8.24 0.42 -13.20
CA VAL A 114 -8.68 1.81 -13.34
C VAL A 114 -7.89 2.57 -14.40
N ASN A 115 -8.43 3.71 -14.83
CA ASN A 115 -7.67 4.68 -15.62
C ASN A 115 -6.63 5.38 -14.73
N PHE A 116 -5.42 4.83 -14.69
CA PHE A 116 -4.33 5.32 -13.85
C PHE A 116 -4.09 6.83 -14.02
N ALA A 117 -4.04 7.35 -15.25
CA ALA A 117 -3.73 8.76 -15.51
C ALA A 117 -4.83 9.71 -14.99
N GLN A 118 -6.09 9.30 -15.07
CA GLN A 118 -7.21 10.07 -14.51
C GLN A 118 -7.17 10.04 -12.98
N CYS A 119 -6.93 8.87 -12.41
CA CYS A 119 -6.92 8.68 -10.97
C CYS A 119 -5.73 9.36 -10.30
N SER A 120 -4.52 9.25 -10.87
CA SER A 120 -3.34 9.93 -10.33
C SER A 120 -3.53 11.46 -10.34
N ALA A 121 -4.00 12.02 -11.45
CA ALA A 121 -4.28 13.45 -11.55
C ALA A 121 -5.36 13.92 -10.55
N LEU A 122 -6.40 13.11 -10.32
CA LEU A 122 -7.42 13.40 -9.31
C LEU A 122 -6.83 13.40 -7.89
N MET A 123 -6.03 12.39 -7.54
CA MET A 123 -5.42 12.27 -6.21
C MET A 123 -4.44 13.41 -5.94
N ASP A 124 -3.63 13.82 -6.93
CA ASP A 124 -2.74 14.98 -6.84
C ASP A 124 -3.51 16.28 -6.65
N ASN A 125 -4.61 16.45 -7.37
CA ASN A 125 -5.48 17.61 -7.24
C ASN A 125 -6.14 17.67 -5.86
N LEU A 126 -6.64 16.55 -5.34
CA LEU A 126 -7.20 16.44 -4.00
C LEU A 126 -6.13 16.72 -2.92
N ALA A 127 -4.92 16.20 -3.07
CA ALA A 127 -3.81 16.48 -2.15
C ALA A 127 -3.49 17.97 -2.08
N THR A 128 -3.49 18.64 -3.24
CA THR A 128 -3.25 20.08 -3.35
C THR A 128 -4.37 20.89 -2.70
N GLN A 129 -5.63 20.52 -2.93
CA GLN A 129 -6.77 21.20 -2.32
C GLN A 129 -6.81 20.97 -0.80
N LEU A 130 -6.51 19.76 -0.32
CA LEU A 130 -6.57 19.40 1.10
C LEU A 130 -5.77 20.36 1.98
N VAL A 131 -4.58 20.76 1.54
CA VAL A 131 -3.69 21.64 2.32
C VAL A 131 -4.05 23.13 2.22
N HIS A 132 -5.04 23.49 1.40
CA HIS A 132 -5.51 24.87 1.27
C HIS A 132 -6.30 25.31 2.52
N ASP A 133 -6.15 26.58 2.90
CA ASP A 133 -6.80 27.11 4.11
C ASP A 133 -8.34 27.10 4.04
N ASP A 134 -8.91 27.11 2.82
CA ASP A 134 -10.36 26.98 2.58
C ASP A 134 -10.88 25.55 2.82
N HIS A 135 -10.00 24.56 2.95
CA HIS A 135 -10.34 23.15 3.17
C HIS A 135 -9.82 22.68 4.52
N CYS A 136 -8.71 21.94 4.55
CA CYS A 136 -8.11 21.38 5.76
C CYS A 136 -6.79 22.06 6.14
N GLY A 137 -6.42 23.20 5.54
CA GLY A 137 -5.10 23.83 5.75
C GLY A 137 -4.76 24.12 7.21
N ALA A 138 -5.73 24.57 8.01
CA ALA A 138 -5.54 24.76 9.45
C ALA A 138 -5.26 23.43 10.18
N ASP A 139 -6.05 22.40 9.90
CA ASP A 139 -5.90 21.06 10.49
C ASP A 139 -4.61 20.37 10.03
N TYR A 140 -4.20 20.58 8.77
CA TYR A 140 -2.95 20.09 8.22
C TYR A 140 -1.75 20.72 8.95
N LYS A 141 -1.75 22.05 9.12
CA LYS A 141 -0.70 22.78 9.88
C LYS A 141 -0.68 22.36 11.35
N ALA A 142 -1.84 22.04 11.93
CA ALA A 142 -1.96 21.51 13.28
C ALA A 142 -1.57 20.02 13.40
N SER A 143 -1.12 19.38 12.31
CA SER A 143 -0.75 17.96 12.27
C SER A 143 -1.90 17.03 12.69
N ASN A 144 -3.12 17.37 12.31
CA ASN A 144 -4.28 16.52 12.55
C ASN A 144 -4.07 15.13 11.91
N PRO A 145 -4.21 14.02 12.67
CA PRO A 145 -3.87 12.70 12.18
C PRO A 145 -4.72 12.25 11.00
N THR A 146 -6.02 12.53 10.99
CA THR A 146 -6.93 12.18 9.89
C THR A 146 -6.53 12.91 8.60
N VAL A 147 -6.21 14.20 8.72
CA VAL A 147 -5.78 15.04 7.59
C VAL A 147 -4.41 14.63 7.07
N LEU A 148 -3.46 14.32 7.95
CA LEU A 148 -2.14 13.83 7.56
C LEU A 148 -2.20 12.45 6.89
N GLN A 149 -3.05 11.54 7.38
CA GLN A 149 -3.27 10.24 6.74
C GLN A 149 -3.87 10.39 5.34
N ALA A 150 -4.88 11.27 5.20
CA ALA A 150 -5.46 11.59 3.89
C ALA A 150 -4.41 12.16 2.94
N TYR A 151 -3.68 13.20 3.37
CA TYR A 151 -2.64 13.82 2.56
C TYR A 151 -1.58 12.79 2.12
N LYS A 152 -1.04 12.01 3.05
CA LYS A 152 -0.02 10.98 2.76
C LYS A 152 -0.56 9.90 1.82
N GLY A 153 -1.80 9.45 2.00
CA GLY A 153 -2.44 8.48 1.11
C GLY A 153 -2.69 9.05 -0.29
N LEU A 154 -3.11 10.30 -0.41
CA LEU A 154 -3.34 10.95 -1.71
C LEU A 154 -2.02 11.09 -2.49
N VAL A 155 -0.98 11.67 -1.89
CA VAL A 155 0.32 11.84 -2.57
C VAL A 155 1.00 10.51 -2.89
N ALA A 156 0.79 9.49 -2.05
CA ALA A 156 1.36 8.16 -2.25
C ALA A 156 0.54 7.27 -3.18
N TYR A 157 -0.51 7.78 -3.83
CA TYR A 157 -1.35 6.99 -4.73
C TYR A 157 -0.53 6.25 -5.78
N GLU A 158 0.33 6.97 -6.50
CA GLU A 158 1.14 6.41 -7.57
C GLU A 158 2.13 5.32 -7.10
N PRO A 159 3.02 5.55 -6.11
CA PRO A 159 3.93 4.50 -5.66
C PRO A 159 3.20 3.26 -5.11
N VAL A 160 2.09 3.45 -4.39
CA VAL A 160 1.30 2.31 -3.88
C VAL A 160 0.58 1.57 -4.99
N TYR A 161 0.01 2.28 -5.98
CA TYR A 161 -0.63 1.67 -7.14
C TYR A 161 0.36 0.77 -7.88
N GLN A 162 1.54 1.29 -8.21
CA GLN A 162 2.57 0.54 -8.94
C GLN A 162 2.98 -0.72 -8.18
N ALA A 163 3.26 -0.60 -6.87
CA ALA A 163 3.65 -1.76 -6.05
C ALA A 163 2.50 -2.75 -5.80
N GLY A 164 1.28 -2.25 -5.59
CA GLY A 164 0.09 -3.07 -5.35
C GLY A 164 -0.28 -3.92 -6.57
N CYS A 165 -0.01 -3.41 -7.78
CA CYS A 165 -0.28 -4.09 -9.03
C CYS A 165 0.85 -5.01 -9.51
N LEU A 166 1.98 -5.09 -8.78
CA LEU A 166 3.03 -6.06 -9.07
C LEU A 166 2.52 -7.49 -8.88
N ARG A 167 2.85 -8.34 -9.85
CA ARG A 167 2.58 -9.77 -9.83
C ARG A 167 3.88 -10.56 -9.86
N ASP A 168 3.87 -11.72 -9.23
CA ASP A 168 4.96 -12.70 -9.33
C ASP A 168 4.89 -13.49 -10.65
N ASP A 169 5.85 -14.40 -10.86
CA ASP A 169 5.95 -15.24 -12.06
C ASP A 169 4.76 -16.20 -12.23
N SER A 170 4.00 -16.47 -11.15
CA SER A 170 2.77 -17.27 -11.19
C SER A 170 1.54 -16.44 -11.57
N GLY A 171 1.69 -15.12 -11.71
CA GLY A 171 0.61 -14.19 -11.96
C GLY A 171 -0.14 -13.77 -10.69
N SER A 172 0.31 -14.14 -9.49
CA SER A 172 -0.32 -13.75 -8.22
C SER A 172 0.17 -12.37 -7.79
N TYR A 173 -0.70 -11.54 -7.21
CA TYR A 173 -0.26 -10.23 -6.72
C TYR A 173 0.72 -10.36 -5.56
N CYS A 174 1.85 -9.65 -5.67
CA CYS A 174 2.87 -9.61 -4.64
C CYS A 174 2.32 -9.08 -3.30
N PHE A 175 1.47 -8.06 -3.34
CA PHE A 175 0.82 -7.53 -2.13
C PHE A 175 -0.13 -8.54 -1.50
N ALA A 176 -0.95 -9.22 -2.30
CA ALA A 176 -1.92 -10.19 -1.79
C ALA A 176 -1.21 -11.37 -1.10
N ASN A 177 -0.15 -11.89 -1.70
CA ASN A 177 0.70 -12.91 -1.11
C ASN A 177 1.34 -12.42 0.19
N ALA A 178 1.90 -11.21 0.20
CA ALA A 178 2.55 -10.64 1.37
C ALA A 178 1.60 -10.42 2.55
N ILE A 179 0.42 -9.82 2.32
CA ILE A 179 -0.50 -9.47 3.41
C ILE A 179 -1.27 -10.67 3.96
N THR A 180 -1.40 -11.73 3.18
CA THR A 180 -2.05 -12.97 3.62
C THR A 180 -1.07 -14.05 4.10
N ASN A 181 0.24 -13.77 4.07
CA ASN A 181 1.26 -14.69 4.56
C ASN A 181 1.26 -14.76 6.09
N SER A 182 0.51 -15.71 6.64
CA SER A 182 0.43 -15.96 8.08
C SER A 182 1.74 -16.47 8.69
N THR A 183 2.67 -16.98 7.88
CA THR A 183 3.98 -17.47 8.35
C THR A 183 4.99 -16.34 8.50
N SER A 184 4.83 -15.25 7.75
CA SER A 184 5.68 -14.06 7.84
C SER A 184 4.82 -12.78 7.83
N PRO A 185 4.27 -12.37 8.99
CA PRO A 185 3.39 -11.20 9.07
C PRO A 185 4.06 -9.90 8.64
N THR A 186 5.39 -9.83 8.72
CA THR A 186 6.18 -8.65 8.34
C THR A 186 6.32 -8.46 6.84
N ASP A 187 5.87 -9.42 6.02
CA ASP A 187 5.88 -9.31 4.55
C ASP A 187 5.04 -8.13 4.05
N SER A 188 3.98 -7.77 4.79
CA SER A 188 3.10 -6.65 4.46
C SER A 188 3.71 -5.26 4.73
N TYR A 189 4.64 -5.16 5.69
CA TYR A 189 5.13 -3.87 6.19
C TYR A 189 5.79 -2.97 5.13
N PRO A 190 6.58 -3.50 4.16
CA PRO A 190 7.14 -2.68 3.08
C PRO A 190 6.09 -1.87 2.31
N TYR A 191 4.87 -2.39 2.15
CA TYR A 191 3.81 -1.70 1.39
C TYR A 191 3.24 -0.46 2.10
N TYR A 192 3.55 -0.27 3.38
CA TYR A 192 3.18 0.93 4.13
C TYR A 192 4.25 2.03 4.08
N LEU A 193 5.42 1.75 3.51
CA LEU A 193 6.50 2.74 3.37
C LEU A 193 6.05 3.98 2.59
N PRO A 194 5.34 3.87 1.45
CA PRO A 194 5.01 5.06 0.66
C PRO A 194 4.02 5.99 1.34
N VAL A 195 3.20 5.44 2.23
CA VAL A 195 2.23 6.20 3.01
C VAL A 195 2.83 6.73 4.34
N GLY A 196 4.16 6.63 4.48
CA GLY A 196 4.93 7.27 5.53
C GLY A 196 5.07 6.47 6.83
N VAL A 197 4.80 5.16 6.79
CA VAL A 197 5.04 4.26 7.94
C VAL A 197 6.41 3.63 7.79
N ALA A 198 7.32 3.91 8.73
CA ALA A 198 8.67 3.34 8.69
C ALA A 198 8.66 1.83 8.96
N LEU A 199 9.54 1.09 8.27
CA LEU A 199 9.74 -0.33 8.52
C LEU A 199 10.37 -0.52 9.92
N PRO A 200 9.74 -1.29 10.82
CA PRO A 200 10.34 -1.59 12.12
C PRO A 200 11.70 -2.27 11.98
N GLY A 201 12.68 -1.88 12.79
CA GLY A 201 14.07 -2.37 12.67
C GLY A 201 14.24 -3.89 12.88
N GLY A 202 13.28 -4.56 13.52
CA GLY A 202 13.26 -6.01 13.72
C GLY A 202 12.46 -6.78 12.66
N SER A 203 12.00 -6.13 11.59
CA SER A 203 11.20 -6.77 10.55
C SER A 203 12.01 -7.82 9.80
N ARG A 204 11.38 -8.96 9.52
CA ARG A 204 12.00 -10.09 8.81
C ARG A 204 11.15 -10.51 7.62
N PRO A 205 10.98 -9.62 6.61
CA PRO A 205 10.21 -9.98 5.43
C PRO A 205 10.87 -11.14 4.68
N THR A 206 10.05 -11.90 3.96
CA THR A 206 10.51 -12.98 3.09
C THR A 206 11.34 -12.41 1.95
N CYS A 207 12.57 -12.88 1.81
CA CYS A 207 13.52 -12.42 0.79
C CYS A 207 13.22 -13.10 -0.56
N ASN A 208 12.28 -12.53 -1.31
CA ASN A 208 11.85 -13.04 -2.62
C ASN A 208 11.82 -11.93 -3.69
N SER A 209 11.56 -12.31 -4.93
CA SER A 209 11.49 -11.37 -6.07
C SER A 209 10.42 -10.30 -5.90
N CYS A 210 9.29 -10.61 -5.26
CA CYS A 210 8.26 -9.62 -4.94
C CYS A 210 8.79 -8.51 -4.03
N LEU A 211 9.49 -8.85 -2.94
CA LEU A 211 10.08 -7.85 -2.04
C LEU A 211 11.08 -6.97 -2.79
N GLN A 212 11.95 -7.57 -3.59
CA GLN A 212 12.95 -6.84 -4.37
C GLN A 212 12.29 -5.86 -5.35
N THR A 213 11.34 -6.35 -6.15
CA THR A 213 10.63 -5.53 -7.17
C THR A 213 9.80 -4.42 -6.53
N THR A 214 9.14 -4.69 -5.41
CA THR A 214 8.39 -3.67 -4.65
C THR A 214 9.32 -2.57 -4.14
N MET A 215 10.47 -2.92 -3.57
CA MET A 215 11.45 -1.93 -3.10
C MET A 215 12.11 -1.18 -4.27
N ASP A 216 12.33 -1.81 -5.42
CA ASP A 216 12.85 -1.13 -6.60
C ASP A 216 11.82 -0.16 -7.18
N ALA A 217 10.52 -0.52 -7.19
CA ALA A 217 9.46 0.40 -7.58
C ALA A 217 9.43 1.63 -6.67
N PHE A 218 9.49 1.43 -5.35
CA PHE A 218 9.53 2.53 -4.38
C PHE A 218 10.76 3.42 -4.52
N TRP A 219 11.93 2.83 -4.84
CA TRP A 219 13.18 3.56 -5.02
C TRP A 219 13.03 4.72 -6.02
N THR A 220 12.31 4.49 -7.12
CA THR A 220 12.13 5.50 -8.19
C THR A 220 11.42 6.77 -7.73
N TYR A 221 10.63 6.70 -6.65
CA TYR A 221 9.90 7.84 -6.08
C TYR A 221 10.68 8.59 -5.01
N THR A 222 11.81 8.04 -4.54
CA THR A 222 12.57 8.61 -3.42
C THR A 222 13.27 9.94 -3.77
N SER A 223 13.45 10.25 -5.06
CA SER A 223 13.99 11.52 -5.52
C SER A 223 13.03 12.70 -5.33
N ASN A 224 11.74 12.44 -5.17
CA ASN A 224 10.73 13.45 -4.91
C ASN A 224 10.51 13.61 -3.41
N LYS A 225 10.91 14.76 -2.84
CA LYS A 225 10.80 15.04 -1.40
C LYS A 225 9.37 15.27 -0.92
N THR A 226 8.41 15.49 -1.82
CA THR A 226 6.99 15.57 -1.43
C THR A 226 6.38 14.20 -1.15
N GLN A 227 7.04 13.12 -1.59
CA GLN A 227 6.60 11.75 -1.37
C GLN A 227 7.07 11.24 0.00
N PRO A 228 6.19 10.67 0.85
CA PRO A 228 6.59 10.16 2.17
C PRO A 228 7.63 9.03 2.09
N ILE A 229 7.66 8.28 0.97
CA ILE A 229 8.68 7.25 0.69
C ILE A 229 10.11 7.81 0.74
N SER A 230 10.31 9.09 0.44
CA SER A 230 11.63 9.73 0.47
C SER A 230 12.25 9.80 1.87
N GLU A 231 11.42 9.69 2.91
CA GLU A 231 11.83 9.66 4.32
C GLU A 231 11.96 8.23 4.86
N THR A 232 11.10 7.32 4.41
CA THR A 232 11.01 5.96 4.98
C THR A 232 11.90 4.93 4.27
N TYR A 233 12.25 5.16 3.01
CA TYR A 233 12.90 4.15 2.16
C TYR A 233 14.30 3.76 2.62
N ALA A 234 15.21 4.72 2.86
CA ALA A 234 16.62 4.42 3.10
C ALA A 234 16.83 3.55 4.35
N GLN A 235 16.10 3.82 5.43
CA GLN A 235 16.11 2.99 6.62
C GLN A 235 15.57 1.59 6.34
N ALA A 236 14.45 1.51 5.62
CA ALA A 236 13.82 0.23 5.28
C ALA A 236 14.73 -0.64 4.39
N ALA A 237 15.37 -0.05 3.38
CA ALA A 237 16.33 -0.73 2.52
C ALA A 237 17.53 -1.25 3.32
N GLY A 238 17.99 -0.51 4.34
CA GLY A 238 19.01 -0.98 5.28
C GLY A 238 18.59 -2.23 6.05
N VAL A 239 17.38 -2.24 6.62
CA VAL A 239 16.82 -3.40 7.33
C VAL A 239 16.66 -4.60 6.39
N VAL A 240 16.13 -4.39 5.18
CA VAL A 240 15.98 -5.44 4.17
C VAL A 240 17.33 -6.03 3.78
N ASN A 241 18.36 -5.21 3.53
CA ASN A 241 19.69 -5.69 3.17
C ASN A 241 20.40 -6.44 4.31
N ILE A 242 20.16 -6.06 5.57
CA ILE A 242 20.66 -6.83 6.72
C ILE A 242 20.02 -8.22 6.75
N GLN A 243 18.72 -8.32 6.46
CA GLN A 243 17.97 -9.58 6.54
C GLN A 243 18.18 -10.49 5.32
N CYS A 244 18.22 -9.91 4.11
CA CYS A 244 18.19 -10.62 2.83
C CYS A 244 19.55 -10.74 2.15
N GLY A 245 20.57 -10.09 2.70
CA GLY A 245 21.92 -10.06 2.16
C GLY A 245 22.29 -8.70 1.57
N PRO A 246 23.60 -8.39 1.50
CA PRO A 246 24.07 -7.10 1.01
C PRO A 246 23.64 -6.88 -0.43
N ASN A 247 23.18 -5.65 -0.72
CA ASN A 247 22.71 -5.23 -2.04
C ASN A 247 21.50 -6.00 -2.58
N PHE A 248 20.69 -6.62 -1.71
CA PHE A 248 19.41 -7.20 -2.11
C PHE A 248 18.49 -6.13 -2.73
N VAL A 249 18.46 -4.93 -2.15
CA VAL A 249 17.79 -3.72 -2.68
C VAL A 249 18.73 -2.53 -2.65
N ASN A 250 18.44 -1.50 -3.45
CA ASN A 250 19.23 -0.28 -3.45
C ASN A 250 19.08 0.47 -2.11
N ALA A 251 20.16 0.66 -1.37
CA ALA A 251 20.11 1.36 -0.07
C ALA A 251 20.16 2.89 -0.18
N THR A 252 20.32 3.44 -1.38
CA THR A 252 20.47 4.87 -1.61
C THR A 252 19.16 5.51 -2.05
N VAL A 253 18.99 6.81 -1.78
CA VAL A 253 17.89 7.59 -2.36
C VAL A 253 18.23 7.91 -3.82
N ALA A 254 17.26 7.76 -4.71
CA ALA A 254 17.40 8.13 -6.11
C ALA A 254 17.80 9.61 -6.22
N LYS A 255 18.78 9.91 -7.09
CA LYS A 255 19.18 11.29 -7.36
C LYS A 255 18.07 11.96 -8.15
N SER A 256 17.65 13.15 -7.73
CA SER A 256 16.75 13.99 -8.54
C SER A 256 17.47 14.32 -9.85
N THR A 257 17.01 13.75 -10.96
CA THR A 257 17.40 14.22 -12.29
C THR A 257 16.70 15.55 -12.51
N THR A 258 17.36 16.65 -12.16
CA THR A 258 17.06 17.93 -12.79
C THR A 258 17.34 17.74 -14.27
N SER A 259 16.29 17.61 -15.09
CA SER A 259 16.37 17.87 -16.51
C SER A 259 16.80 19.32 -16.66
N GLY A 260 18.12 19.55 -16.65
CA GLY A 260 18.69 20.82 -17.05
C GLY A 260 18.27 21.05 -18.49
N VAL A 261 17.40 22.04 -18.69
CA VAL A 261 17.23 22.65 -20.01
C VAL A 261 18.62 23.09 -20.44
N THR A 262 19.24 22.33 -21.34
CA THR A 262 20.45 22.75 -22.01
C THR A 262 20.07 23.97 -22.85
N PRO A 263 20.66 25.16 -22.63
CA PRO A 263 20.46 26.25 -23.55
C PRO A 263 21.07 25.80 -24.88
N ASN A 264 20.21 25.71 -25.90
CA ASN A 264 20.56 25.44 -27.27
C ASN A 264 21.68 26.41 -27.70
N ALA A 265 22.92 25.91 -27.73
CA ALA A 265 24.07 26.66 -28.20
C ALA A 265 23.85 26.98 -29.68
N SER A 266 23.53 28.25 -29.97
CA SER A 266 23.47 28.76 -31.33
C SER A 266 24.87 28.67 -31.94
N PRO A 267 25.03 28.23 -33.20
CA PRO A 267 26.34 28.12 -33.82
C PRO A 267 26.94 29.51 -34.07
N PRO A 268 28.26 29.71 -33.86
CA PRO A 268 28.89 31.00 -34.11
C PRO A 268 28.99 31.25 -35.61
N GLY A 269 28.54 32.45 -36.02
CA GLY A 269 28.67 32.96 -37.36
C GLY A 269 30.14 33.09 -37.77
N LEU A 270 30.47 32.55 -38.95
CA LEU A 270 31.70 32.84 -39.65
C LEU A 270 31.42 33.93 -40.68
N SER A 271 31.72 35.17 -40.31
CA SER A 271 32.08 36.22 -41.26
C SER A 271 33.45 35.89 -41.84
N SER A 272 33.54 35.70 -43.16
CA SER A 272 34.62 36.30 -43.97
C SER A 272 34.31 36.22 -45.45
N ALA A 273 34.44 37.37 -46.09
CA ALA A 273 34.27 37.62 -47.49
C ALA A 273 35.29 36.89 -48.36
N ALA A 274 34.86 36.43 -49.52
CA ALA A 274 35.71 36.33 -50.70
C ALA A 274 34.87 36.59 -51.96
N LEU A 275 35.03 37.78 -52.53
CA LEU A 275 34.74 38.09 -53.93
C LEU A 275 35.49 37.09 -54.82
N LEU A 276 34.85 36.54 -55.85
CA LEU A 276 35.46 36.39 -57.17
C LEU A 276 34.40 36.19 -58.26
N VAL A 277 34.65 36.93 -59.33
CA VAL A 277 33.83 37.24 -60.50
C VAL A 277 33.88 36.10 -61.52
N ALA A 278 32.75 35.76 -62.15
CA ALA A 278 32.72 35.34 -63.57
C ALA A 278 31.28 35.39 -64.12
N LEU A 279 30.97 36.47 -64.85
CA LEU A 279 29.90 36.53 -65.85
C LEU A 279 30.49 36.02 -67.17
N PHE A 280 29.91 34.99 -67.80
CA PHE A 280 29.93 34.69 -69.26
C PHE A 280 29.07 33.43 -69.45
N ALA A 281 27.78 33.53 -69.80
CA ALA A 281 27.21 33.69 -71.14
C ALA A 281 27.18 32.41 -72.00
N LEU A 282 25.95 32.08 -72.42
CA LEU A 282 25.48 31.35 -73.61
C LEU A 282 25.48 29.80 -73.68
N LEU A 283 24.25 29.33 -73.98
CA LEU A 283 23.84 28.27 -74.92
C LEU A 283 24.10 26.80 -74.58
N LEU A 284 23.03 26.10 -74.16
CA LEU A 284 22.30 25.12 -74.99
C LEU A 284 20.94 24.81 -74.35
#